data_AF-A0A554L4C7-F1
#
_entry.id   AF-A0A554L4C7-F1
#
_cell.length_a   1.000
_cell.length_b   1.000
_cell.length_c   1.000
_cell.angle_alpha   90.00
_cell.angle_beta   90.00
_cell.angle_gamma   90.00
#
_symmetry.space_group_name_H-M   'P 1'
#
loop_
_entity.id
_entity.type
_entity.pdbx_description
1 polymer ?
#
loop_
_entity_poly.entity_id
_entity_poly.type
_entity_poly.pdbx_seq_one_letter_code
_entity_poly.pdbx_strand_id
1 'polypeptide(L)'
;MDIVSHPIWEQLTPYKTKIPALKKPLHLLRIYLARQYAKLLSREIFIGVTGSVGKTTCTEAAGIVLSQKYKTLATLPNLDPILNIPSTILKVKPTVKKVLLEMGIEYPGEMDFYLSLVRPKTVLFTKISLAHSEYLGNLDEIIEEKGKLIEQLDQDGVAILNWDDPSCRKLAKKCKGAIFYFGTDQENCTVWAGNIKIEDFKTSFELNFGVERVKVNFKLLGLHFIYPALAAAALGVVNDIPLTKIKLALEKMEPSQHRMQAVSGPNGSIILDDTYNSSPDAVEAAIDTLLQISARRRVLVLGEMRELGKYSDELHRQVARKIFKEKIDLCFLGQGDAQIIADELNRLGFWEERVESNLQNSQIVGKLLKNLGKGDVVLIKGSRALRLDEVVRRIAKKG
;
A
#
# COMPACT_ATOMS: atom_id res chain seq x y z
N MET A 1 -8.13 -24.37 0.85
CA MET A 1 -8.58 -23.81 2.15
C MET A 1 -10.09 -23.97 2.29
N ASP A 2 -10.59 -24.38 3.44
CA ASP A 2 -12.03 -24.35 3.75
C ASP A 2 -12.40 -22.97 4.32
N ILE A 3 -13.22 -22.23 3.59
CA ILE A 3 -13.64 -20.89 4.02
C ILE A 3 -14.50 -20.94 5.29
N VAL A 4 -15.13 -22.08 5.62
CA VAL A 4 -15.97 -22.21 6.81
C VAL A 4 -15.12 -22.18 8.09
N SER A 5 -13.90 -22.71 8.07
CA SER A 5 -12.97 -22.72 9.20
C SER A 5 -11.98 -21.54 9.19
N HIS A 6 -12.16 -20.57 8.29
CA HIS A 6 -11.24 -19.46 8.12
C HIS A 6 -11.12 -18.57 9.38
N PRO A 7 -9.91 -18.15 9.80
CA PRO A 7 -9.68 -17.29 10.96
C PRO A 7 -10.50 -15.98 10.98
N ILE A 8 -10.82 -15.43 9.80
CA ILE A 8 -11.66 -14.22 9.63
C ILE A 8 -12.98 -14.24 10.44
N TRP A 9 -13.57 -15.41 10.72
CA TRP A 9 -14.81 -15.51 11.50
C TRP A 9 -14.61 -15.22 12.99
N GLU A 10 -13.38 -15.40 13.48
CA GLU A 10 -13.01 -15.24 14.87
C GLU A 10 -12.27 -13.92 15.11
N GLN A 11 -11.67 -13.39 14.06
CA GLN A 11 -10.91 -12.14 14.09
C GLN A 11 -11.78 -10.90 14.27
N LEU A 12 -11.15 -9.92 14.90
CA LEU A 12 -11.58 -8.53 14.81
C LEU A 12 -11.22 -8.04 13.42
N THR A 13 -12.23 -7.76 12.60
CA THR A 13 -12.02 -7.06 11.33
C THR A 13 -11.28 -5.72 11.58
N PRO A 14 -10.72 -5.07 10.55
CA PRO A 14 -10.11 -3.73 10.66
C PRO A 14 -10.99 -2.66 11.36
N TYR A 15 -12.27 -2.96 11.60
CA TYR A 15 -13.25 -2.13 12.32
C TYR A 15 -13.65 -2.65 13.71
N LYS A 16 -12.80 -3.46 14.35
CA LYS A 16 -12.97 -3.94 15.75
C LYS A 16 -14.33 -4.59 16.03
N THR A 17 -14.96 -5.16 15.02
CA THR A 17 -16.19 -5.93 15.18
C THR A 17 -15.92 -7.34 14.71
N LYS A 18 -15.96 -8.27 15.67
CA LYS A 18 -16.05 -9.70 15.37
C LYS A 18 -17.30 -9.89 14.53
N ILE A 19 -17.19 -10.61 13.43
CA ILE A 19 -18.36 -10.92 12.60
C ILE A 19 -19.33 -11.71 13.49
N PRO A 20 -20.55 -11.20 13.76
CA PRO A 20 -21.50 -11.91 14.60
C PRO A 20 -21.74 -13.30 14.02
N ALA A 21 -21.77 -14.34 14.86
CA ALA A 21 -21.93 -15.73 14.41
C ALA A 21 -23.18 -15.92 13.51
N LEU A 22 -24.26 -15.19 13.84
CA LEU A 22 -25.50 -15.16 13.05
C LEU A 22 -25.33 -14.62 11.62
N LYS A 23 -24.28 -13.82 11.33
CA LYS A 23 -23.99 -13.32 9.98
C LYS A 23 -23.15 -14.28 9.15
N LYS A 24 -22.47 -15.25 9.75
CA LYS A 24 -21.60 -16.21 9.03
C LYS A 24 -22.35 -16.97 7.94
N PRO A 25 -23.56 -17.55 8.17
CA PRO A 25 -24.31 -18.22 7.10
C PRO A 25 -24.66 -17.29 5.93
N LEU A 26 -24.99 -16.02 6.21
CA LEU A 26 -25.28 -15.02 5.17
C LEU A 26 -24.05 -14.70 4.32
N HIS A 27 -22.87 -14.58 4.95
CA HIS A 27 -21.62 -14.38 4.21
C HIS A 27 -21.25 -15.61 3.37
N LEU A 28 -21.42 -16.82 3.89
CA LEU A 28 -21.19 -18.06 3.14
C LEU A 28 -22.14 -18.18 1.93
N LEU A 29 -23.43 -17.87 2.13
CA LEU A 29 -24.39 -17.80 1.03
C LEU A 29 -23.98 -16.75 -0.01
N ARG A 30 -23.53 -15.57 0.45
CA ARG A 30 -23.04 -14.51 -0.44
C ARG A 30 -21.82 -14.95 -1.26
N ILE A 31 -20.86 -15.64 -0.63
CA ILE A 31 -19.69 -16.21 -1.28
C ILE A 31 -20.11 -17.23 -2.35
N TYR A 32 -21.04 -18.12 -2.01
CA TYR A 32 -21.60 -19.09 -2.94
C TYR A 32 -22.26 -18.41 -4.14
N LEU A 33 -23.16 -17.45 -3.90
CA LEU A 33 -23.85 -16.70 -4.96
C LEU A 33 -22.87 -15.93 -5.84
N ALA A 34 -21.86 -15.29 -5.25
CA ALA A 34 -20.82 -14.60 -6.01
C ALA A 34 -20.05 -15.56 -6.92
N ARG A 35 -19.69 -16.75 -6.43
CA ARG A 35 -19.02 -17.78 -7.24
C ARG A 35 -19.88 -18.23 -8.42
N GLN A 36 -21.19 -18.45 -8.22
CA GLN A 36 -22.07 -18.81 -9.34
C GLN A 36 -22.26 -17.66 -10.32
N TYR A 37 -22.42 -16.42 -9.82
CA TYR A 37 -22.58 -15.26 -10.67
C TYR A 37 -21.32 -14.95 -11.50
N ALA A 38 -20.13 -15.12 -10.93
CA ALA A 38 -18.86 -14.95 -11.62
C ALA A 38 -18.71 -15.86 -12.84
N LYS A 39 -19.25 -17.08 -12.80
CA LYS A 39 -19.24 -18.01 -13.95
C LYS A 39 -20.05 -17.52 -15.15
N LEU A 40 -21.03 -16.64 -14.92
CA LEU A 40 -21.87 -16.03 -15.96
C LEU A 40 -21.21 -14.77 -16.56
N LEU A 41 -20.11 -14.29 -15.98
CA LEU A 41 -19.41 -13.10 -16.40
C LEU A 41 -18.16 -13.50 -17.18
N SER A 42 -17.84 -12.73 -18.24
CA SER A 42 -16.59 -12.92 -18.97
C SER A 42 -15.40 -12.63 -18.05
N ARG A 43 -14.42 -13.53 -18.01
CA ARG A 43 -13.20 -13.32 -17.21
C ARG A 43 -12.39 -12.09 -17.64
N GLU A 44 -12.58 -11.60 -18.87
CA GLU A 44 -11.86 -10.45 -19.45
C GLU A 44 -12.15 -9.11 -18.76
N ILE A 45 -13.27 -9.02 -18.04
CA ILE A 45 -13.60 -7.81 -17.30
C ILE A 45 -12.81 -7.74 -15.99
N PHE A 46 -12.31 -8.86 -15.47
CA PHE A 46 -11.70 -8.92 -14.14
C PHE A 46 -10.19 -8.68 -14.19
N ILE A 47 -9.73 -7.82 -13.28
CA ILE A 47 -8.34 -7.48 -13.07
C ILE A 47 -8.01 -7.76 -11.60
N GLY A 48 -7.06 -8.66 -11.34
CA GLY A 48 -6.57 -8.94 -9.98
C GLY A 48 -5.40 -8.04 -9.61
N VAL A 49 -5.47 -7.33 -8.50
CA VAL A 49 -4.40 -6.45 -7.99
C VAL A 49 -3.84 -7.03 -6.70
N THR A 50 -2.54 -7.33 -6.65
CA THR A 50 -1.89 -7.86 -5.45
C THR A 50 -0.53 -7.22 -5.15
N GLY A 51 0.02 -7.61 -4.01
CA GLY A 51 1.31 -7.14 -3.46
C GLY A 51 1.28 -7.06 -1.94
N SER A 52 2.39 -6.68 -1.36
CA SER A 52 2.54 -6.40 0.08
C SER A 52 2.21 -4.92 0.34
N VAL A 53 2.74 -4.00 -0.46
CA VAL A 53 2.57 -2.54 -0.28
C VAL A 53 2.00 -1.89 -1.55
N GLY A 54 1.15 -0.88 -1.39
CA GLY A 54 0.64 -0.06 -2.50
C GLY A 54 -0.62 -0.57 -3.21
N LYS A 55 -1.17 -1.72 -2.79
CA LYS A 55 -2.38 -2.34 -3.36
C LYS A 55 -3.57 -1.38 -3.49
N THR A 56 -4.04 -0.80 -2.38
CA THR A 56 -5.22 0.06 -2.37
C THR A 56 -5.05 1.30 -3.25
N THR A 57 -3.91 1.98 -3.14
CA THR A 57 -3.58 3.13 -3.99
C THR A 57 -3.53 2.73 -5.46
N CYS A 58 -3.00 1.55 -5.77
CA CYS A 58 -2.96 1.04 -7.13
C CYS A 58 -4.37 0.73 -7.66
N THR A 59 -5.23 0.13 -6.86
CA THR A 59 -6.63 -0.13 -7.21
C THR A 59 -7.39 1.17 -7.48
N GLU A 60 -7.18 2.20 -6.66
CA GLU A 60 -7.76 3.53 -6.86
C GLU A 60 -7.24 4.19 -8.15
N ALA A 61 -5.92 4.22 -8.35
CA ALA A 61 -5.28 4.77 -9.55
C ALA A 61 -5.75 4.06 -10.83
N ALA A 62 -5.75 2.72 -10.81
CA ALA A 62 -6.22 1.88 -11.90
C ALA A 62 -7.70 2.15 -12.21
N GLY A 63 -8.53 2.34 -11.18
CA GLY A 63 -9.94 2.66 -11.33
C GLY A 63 -10.16 3.97 -12.07
N ILE A 64 -9.42 5.03 -11.71
CA ILE A 64 -9.54 6.36 -12.32
C ILE A 64 -9.01 6.35 -13.76
N VAL A 65 -7.91 5.64 -14.02
CA VAL A 65 -7.35 5.46 -15.37
C VAL A 65 -8.31 4.69 -16.27
N LEU A 66 -8.81 3.53 -15.85
CA LEU A 66 -9.74 2.73 -16.65
C LEU A 66 -11.07 3.46 -16.89
N SER A 67 -11.49 4.30 -15.95
CA SER A 67 -12.70 5.13 -16.08
C SER A 67 -12.63 6.16 -17.21
N GLN A 68 -11.45 6.39 -17.82
CA GLN A 68 -11.34 7.22 -19.03
C GLN A 68 -11.91 6.55 -20.29
N LYS A 69 -12.12 5.24 -20.28
CA LYS A 69 -12.63 4.45 -21.41
C LYS A 69 -13.79 3.52 -21.04
N TYR A 70 -13.82 3.03 -19.80
CA TYR A 70 -14.74 1.99 -19.37
C TYR A 70 -15.52 2.37 -18.12
N LYS A 71 -16.78 1.91 -18.04
CA LYS A 71 -17.47 1.86 -16.76
C LYS A 71 -16.80 0.82 -15.87
N THR A 72 -16.16 1.28 -14.81
CA THR A 72 -15.29 0.47 -13.95
C THR A 72 -15.94 0.27 -12.58
N LEU A 73 -15.78 -0.92 -12.01
CA LEU A 73 -16.11 -1.24 -10.63
C LEU A 73 -14.82 -1.67 -9.92
N ALA A 74 -14.66 -1.33 -8.64
CA ALA A 74 -13.52 -1.77 -7.84
C ALA A 74 -13.98 -2.26 -6.47
N THR A 75 -13.15 -3.10 -5.85
CA THR A 75 -13.26 -3.43 -4.42
C THR A 75 -13.22 -2.16 -3.57
N LEU A 76 -14.02 -2.12 -2.50
CA LEU A 76 -14.04 -0.95 -1.62
C LEU A 76 -12.75 -0.87 -0.81
N PRO A 77 -12.14 0.31 -0.66
CA PRO A 77 -10.97 0.44 0.20
C PRO A 77 -11.36 0.05 1.62
N ASN A 78 -10.42 -0.61 2.32
CA ASN A 78 -10.52 -0.94 3.75
C ASN A 78 -11.49 -2.07 4.13
N LEU A 79 -11.95 -2.90 3.19
CA LEU A 79 -12.65 -4.16 3.52
C LEU A 79 -11.75 -5.35 3.20
N ASP A 80 -11.75 -6.32 4.10
CA ASP A 80 -11.03 -7.59 3.94
C ASP A 80 -11.38 -8.26 2.59
N PRO A 81 -10.39 -8.64 1.76
CA PRO A 81 -10.62 -9.21 0.44
C PRO A 81 -11.56 -10.43 0.44
N ILE A 82 -11.54 -11.26 1.49
CA ILE A 82 -12.41 -12.44 1.62
C ILE A 82 -13.88 -12.06 1.55
N LEU A 83 -14.26 -10.93 2.14
CA LEU A 83 -15.63 -10.44 2.14
C LEU A 83 -15.89 -9.46 0.99
N ASN A 84 -14.87 -8.68 0.62
CA ASN A 84 -14.96 -7.59 -0.34
C ASN A 84 -15.09 -8.10 -1.79
N ILE A 85 -14.33 -9.14 -2.16
CA ILE A 85 -14.36 -9.70 -3.52
C ILE A 85 -15.75 -10.28 -3.86
N PRO A 86 -16.35 -11.18 -3.05
CA PRO A 86 -17.73 -11.64 -3.29
C PRO A 86 -18.74 -10.50 -3.36
N SER A 87 -18.57 -9.51 -2.48
CA SER A 87 -19.44 -8.34 -2.42
C SER A 87 -19.38 -7.49 -3.68
N THR A 88 -18.20 -7.39 -4.29
CA THR A 88 -17.94 -6.62 -5.51
C THR A 88 -18.46 -7.36 -6.73
N ILE A 89 -18.23 -8.68 -6.82
CA ILE A 89 -18.75 -9.53 -7.91
C ILE A 89 -20.27 -9.41 -8.01
N LEU A 90 -21.00 -9.49 -6.89
CA LEU A 90 -22.46 -9.39 -6.88
C LEU A 90 -23.02 -8.00 -7.25
N LYS A 91 -22.16 -6.97 -7.28
CA LYS A 91 -22.53 -5.61 -7.71
C LYS A 91 -22.27 -5.36 -9.20
N VAL A 92 -21.67 -6.32 -9.91
CA VAL A 92 -21.40 -6.17 -11.35
C VAL A 92 -22.73 -6.04 -12.09
N LYS A 93 -22.87 -4.99 -12.90
CA LYS A 93 -24.02 -4.76 -13.79
C LYS A 93 -23.58 -5.00 -15.23
N PRO A 94 -24.48 -5.32 -16.18
CA PRO A 94 -24.12 -5.52 -17.60
C PRO A 94 -23.38 -4.35 -18.26
N THR A 95 -23.55 -3.14 -17.73
CA THR A 95 -22.86 -1.92 -18.21
C THR A 95 -21.41 -1.81 -17.75
N VAL A 96 -20.99 -2.54 -16.73
CA VAL A 96 -19.61 -2.55 -16.22
C VAL A 96 -18.73 -3.34 -17.18
N LYS A 97 -17.61 -2.74 -17.60
CA LYS A 97 -16.66 -3.34 -18.57
C LYS A 97 -15.34 -3.76 -17.95
N LYS A 98 -15.00 -3.22 -16.78
CA LYS A 98 -13.80 -3.58 -16.01
C LYS A 98 -14.11 -3.66 -14.52
N VAL A 99 -13.54 -4.65 -13.84
CA VAL A 99 -13.72 -4.94 -12.42
C VAL A 99 -12.35 -5.14 -11.79
N LEU A 100 -11.93 -4.22 -10.93
CA LEU A 100 -10.69 -4.30 -10.18
C LEU A 100 -10.94 -5.00 -8.85
N LEU A 101 -10.15 -6.04 -8.59
CA LEU A 101 -10.24 -6.84 -7.38
C LEU A 101 -8.91 -6.76 -6.63
N GLU A 102 -8.89 -6.04 -5.52
CA GLU A 102 -7.75 -6.07 -4.59
C GLU A 102 -7.70 -7.44 -3.90
N MET A 103 -6.70 -8.25 -4.26
CA MET A 103 -6.46 -9.62 -3.78
C MET A 103 -5.26 -9.62 -2.83
N GLY A 104 -5.47 -9.04 -1.64
CA GLY A 104 -4.53 -9.11 -0.52
C GLY A 104 -4.59 -10.47 0.18
N ILE A 105 -3.45 -10.97 0.65
CA ILE A 105 -3.36 -12.21 1.42
C ILE A 105 -2.72 -11.93 2.78
N GLU A 106 -3.21 -12.63 3.79
CA GLU A 106 -2.74 -12.70 5.16
C GLU A 106 -2.49 -14.16 5.59
N TYR A 107 -3.23 -15.13 5.04
CA TYR A 107 -3.10 -16.55 5.38
C TYR A 107 -2.80 -17.44 4.16
N PRO A 108 -2.09 -18.57 4.35
CA PRO A 108 -1.90 -19.57 3.30
C PRO A 108 -3.25 -20.10 2.76
N GLY A 109 -3.39 -20.18 1.43
CA GLY A 109 -4.57 -20.67 0.75
C GLY A 109 -5.65 -19.62 0.49
N GLU A 110 -5.47 -18.36 0.89
CA GLU A 110 -6.39 -17.29 0.55
C GLU A 110 -6.36 -16.94 -0.94
N MET A 111 -5.20 -17.02 -1.60
CA MET A 111 -5.15 -16.81 -3.05
C MET A 111 -5.92 -17.91 -3.78
N ASP A 112 -5.83 -19.16 -3.32
CA ASP A 112 -6.65 -20.26 -3.83
C ASP A 112 -8.15 -19.98 -3.64
N PHE A 113 -8.53 -19.41 -2.49
CA PHE A 113 -9.90 -19.00 -2.24
C PHE A 113 -10.36 -17.94 -3.26
N TYR A 114 -9.59 -16.88 -3.50
CA TYR A 114 -9.96 -15.84 -4.48
C TYR A 114 -10.07 -16.43 -5.90
N LEU A 115 -9.13 -17.28 -6.29
CA LEU A 115 -9.12 -17.96 -7.59
C LEU A 115 -10.26 -18.98 -7.74
N SER A 116 -10.83 -19.47 -6.63
CA SER A 116 -12.06 -20.28 -6.62
C SER A 116 -13.32 -19.45 -6.89
N LEU A 117 -13.26 -18.12 -6.73
CA LEU A 117 -14.36 -17.21 -7.04
C LEU A 117 -14.26 -16.71 -8.48
N VAL A 118 -13.07 -16.26 -8.89
CA VAL A 118 -12.84 -15.67 -10.20
C VAL A 118 -11.38 -15.80 -10.61
N ARG A 119 -11.14 -16.00 -11.90
CA ARG A 119 -9.81 -16.12 -12.50
C ARG A 119 -9.56 -14.95 -13.47
N PRO A 120 -8.98 -13.82 -12.99
CA PRO A 120 -8.77 -12.64 -13.80
C PRO A 120 -7.96 -12.95 -15.07
N LYS A 121 -8.26 -12.27 -16.18
CA LYS A 121 -7.42 -12.33 -17.40
C LYS A 121 -6.22 -11.40 -17.29
N THR A 122 -6.34 -10.33 -16.51
CA THR A 122 -5.26 -9.38 -16.24
C THR A 122 -4.92 -9.39 -14.76
N VAL A 123 -3.63 -9.42 -14.43
CA VAL A 123 -3.15 -9.34 -13.05
C VAL A 123 -2.09 -8.26 -12.94
N LEU A 124 -2.07 -7.58 -11.80
CA LEU A 124 -1.16 -6.49 -11.51
C LEU A 124 -0.50 -6.74 -10.17
N PHE A 125 0.83 -6.77 -10.17
CA PHE A 125 1.64 -6.89 -8.97
C PHE A 125 2.32 -5.56 -8.66
N THR A 126 2.08 -5.06 -7.45
CA THR A 126 2.72 -3.85 -6.91
C THR A 126 4.12 -4.17 -6.40
N LYS A 127 4.39 -4.07 -5.09
CA LYS A 127 5.67 -4.49 -4.47
C LYS A 127 5.43 -5.75 -3.63
N ILE A 128 6.33 -6.74 -3.65
CA ILE A 128 6.25 -7.89 -2.75
C ILE A 128 7.36 -7.80 -1.73
N SER A 129 6.98 -7.75 -0.46
CA SER A 129 7.88 -7.67 0.67
C SER A 129 7.38 -8.48 1.85
N LEU A 130 8.23 -8.60 2.87
CA LEU A 130 7.97 -9.34 4.11
C LEU A 130 6.99 -8.57 5.00
N ALA A 131 5.73 -8.55 4.58
CA ALA A 131 4.58 -8.04 5.33
C ALA A 131 3.61 -9.21 5.57
N HIS A 132 2.87 -9.18 6.69
CA HIS A 132 1.99 -10.28 7.11
C HIS A 132 2.75 -11.62 7.30
N SER A 133 4.05 -11.54 7.63
CA SER A 133 4.92 -12.70 7.83
C SER A 133 4.57 -13.53 9.06
N GLU A 134 3.73 -13.00 9.97
CA GLU A 134 3.24 -13.75 11.12
C GLU A 134 2.57 -15.08 10.74
N TYR A 135 1.79 -15.09 9.65
CA TYR A 135 1.02 -16.26 9.23
C TYR A 135 1.49 -16.86 7.90
N LEU A 136 2.01 -16.05 6.97
CA LEU A 136 2.53 -16.53 5.68
C LEU A 136 3.97 -17.05 5.76
N GLY A 137 4.68 -16.73 6.85
CA GLY A 137 6.06 -17.15 7.05
C GLY A 137 7.07 -16.24 6.34
N ASN A 138 7.93 -16.81 5.51
CA ASN A 138 9.07 -16.11 4.90
C ASN A 138 8.73 -15.46 3.53
N LEU A 139 9.67 -14.69 2.98
CA LEU A 139 9.45 -13.96 1.73
C LEU A 139 9.16 -14.91 0.54
N ASP A 140 9.83 -16.06 0.45
CA ASP A 140 9.61 -17.01 -0.64
C ASP A 140 8.22 -17.65 -0.55
N GLU A 141 7.72 -17.94 0.65
CA GLU A 141 6.35 -18.42 0.89
C GLU A 141 5.30 -17.36 0.49
N ILE A 142 5.55 -16.08 0.80
CA ILE A 142 4.71 -14.96 0.34
C ILE A 142 4.72 -14.85 -1.19
N ILE A 143 5.88 -14.98 -1.82
CA ILE A 143 6.01 -14.97 -3.29
C ILE A 143 5.27 -16.16 -3.89
N GLU A 144 5.36 -17.35 -3.30
CA GLU A 144 4.65 -18.54 -3.76
C GLU A 144 3.14 -18.35 -3.68
N GLU A 145 2.61 -17.95 -2.52
CA GLU A 145 1.17 -17.76 -2.33
C GLU A 145 0.61 -16.67 -3.25
N LYS A 146 1.28 -15.51 -3.39
CA LYS A 146 0.86 -14.47 -4.35
C LYS A 146 1.05 -14.93 -5.80
N GLY A 147 2.06 -15.77 -6.06
CA GLY A 147 2.42 -16.28 -7.38
C GLY A 147 1.33 -17.13 -8.02
N LYS A 148 0.47 -17.77 -7.22
CA LYS A 148 -0.72 -18.47 -7.72
C LYS A 148 -1.60 -17.60 -8.63
N LEU A 149 -1.65 -16.28 -8.37
CA LEU A 149 -2.41 -15.33 -9.19
C LEU A 149 -1.84 -15.16 -10.61
N ILE A 150 -0.53 -15.23 -10.79
CA ILE A 150 0.10 -15.14 -12.12
C ILE A 150 0.14 -16.50 -12.82
N GLU A 151 0.28 -17.60 -12.07
CA GLU A 151 0.34 -18.97 -12.59
C GLU A 151 -0.95 -19.43 -13.28
N GLN A 152 -2.10 -18.93 -12.82
CA GLN A 152 -3.41 -19.24 -13.42
C GLN A 152 -3.61 -18.61 -14.81
N LEU A 153 -2.77 -17.66 -15.22
CA LEU A 153 -2.87 -17.04 -16.54
C LEU A 153 -2.58 -18.05 -17.65
N ASP A 154 -3.37 -17.98 -18.70
CA ASP A 154 -3.15 -18.68 -19.97
C ASP A 154 -2.36 -17.79 -20.94
N GLN A 155 -2.18 -18.24 -22.18
CA GLN A 155 -1.41 -17.54 -23.22
C GLN A 155 -2.01 -16.17 -23.59
N ASP A 156 -3.32 -16.01 -23.43
CA ASP A 156 -4.03 -14.75 -23.67
C ASP A 156 -4.07 -13.84 -22.42
N GLY A 157 -3.49 -14.30 -21.31
CA GLY A 157 -3.41 -13.57 -20.06
C GLY A 157 -2.43 -12.40 -20.12
N VAL A 158 -2.62 -11.43 -19.23
CA VAL A 158 -1.73 -10.27 -19.10
C VAL A 158 -1.25 -10.10 -17.66
N ALA A 159 0.05 -10.03 -17.47
CA ALA A 159 0.69 -9.69 -16.20
C ALA A 159 1.34 -8.31 -16.28
N ILE A 160 1.02 -7.45 -15.31
CA ILE A 160 1.64 -6.14 -15.13
C ILE A 160 2.49 -6.20 -13.87
N LEU A 161 3.82 -6.09 -14.01
CA LEU A 161 4.77 -6.39 -12.96
C LEU A 161 5.70 -5.20 -12.69
N ASN A 162 6.03 -4.98 -11.42
CA ASN A 162 7.04 -4.00 -11.04
C ASN A 162 8.43 -4.53 -11.42
N TRP A 163 9.10 -3.88 -12.37
CA TRP A 163 10.46 -4.25 -12.75
C TRP A 163 11.43 -4.01 -11.62
N ASP A 164 11.30 -2.93 -10.87
CA ASP A 164 12.29 -2.55 -9.85
C ASP A 164 12.23 -3.46 -8.61
N ASP A 165 11.19 -4.29 -8.49
CA ASP A 165 11.04 -5.30 -7.45
C ASP A 165 11.57 -6.67 -7.90
N PRO A 166 12.65 -7.19 -7.31
CA PRO A 166 13.22 -8.48 -7.71
C PRO A 166 12.25 -9.66 -7.56
N SER A 167 11.33 -9.61 -6.60
CA SER A 167 10.35 -10.67 -6.35
C SER A 167 9.30 -10.72 -7.48
N CYS A 168 8.83 -9.56 -7.96
CA CYS A 168 8.00 -9.45 -9.14
C CYS A 168 8.71 -9.96 -10.41
N ARG A 169 10.00 -9.65 -10.58
CA ARG A 169 10.79 -10.21 -11.70
C ARG A 169 10.91 -11.73 -11.62
N LYS A 170 11.08 -12.31 -10.42
CA LYS A 170 11.08 -13.78 -10.23
C LYS A 170 9.75 -14.40 -10.67
N LEU A 171 8.62 -13.75 -10.36
CA LEU A 171 7.29 -14.23 -10.73
C LEU A 171 7.03 -14.26 -12.24
N ALA A 172 7.72 -13.44 -13.02
CA ALA A 172 7.58 -13.42 -14.48
C ALA A 172 7.79 -14.80 -15.12
N LYS A 173 8.67 -15.63 -14.55
CA LYS A 173 8.94 -17.01 -15.00
C LYS A 173 7.74 -17.95 -14.91
N LYS A 174 6.75 -17.61 -14.08
CA LYS A 174 5.53 -18.38 -13.86
C LYS A 174 4.38 -17.94 -14.79
N CYS A 175 4.54 -16.85 -15.52
CA CYS A 175 3.53 -16.34 -16.43
C CYS A 175 3.56 -17.07 -17.77
N LYS A 176 2.39 -17.47 -18.28
CA LYS A 176 2.24 -18.05 -19.62
C LYS A 176 1.79 -17.02 -20.68
N GLY A 177 1.32 -15.86 -20.23
CA GLY A 177 0.78 -14.80 -21.08
C GLY A 177 1.75 -13.66 -21.32
N ALA A 178 1.23 -12.53 -21.77
CA ALA A 178 2.01 -11.32 -22.01
C ALA A 178 2.42 -10.64 -20.70
N ILE A 179 3.65 -10.14 -20.64
CA ILE A 179 4.20 -9.44 -19.48
C ILE A 179 4.49 -7.99 -19.87
N PHE A 180 3.98 -7.06 -19.07
CA PHE A 180 4.27 -5.63 -19.17
C PHE A 180 4.91 -5.17 -17.88
N TYR A 181 6.05 -4.50 -18.00
CA TYR A 181 6.79 -4.03 -16.85
C TYR A 181 6.55 -2.54 -16.61
N PHE A 182 6.56 -2.15 -15.33
CA PHE A 182 6.59 -0.76 -14.92
C PHE A 182 7.68 -0.52 -13.89
N GLY A 183 8.19 0.71 -13.81
CA GLY A 183 9.27 1.04 -12.87
C GLY A 183 9.97 2.34 -13.22
N THR A 184 11.23 2.46 -12.82
CA THR A 184 12.09 3.62 -13.12
C THR A 184 13.16 3.28 -14.18
N ASP A 185 13.28 2.00 -14.52
CA ASP A 185 14.19 1.50 -15.55
C ASP A 185 13.62 1.74 -16.96
N GLN A 186 14.30 2.57 -17.76
CA GLN A 186 13.88 2.91 -19.12
C GLN A 186 14.00 1.74 -20.11
N GLU A 187 14.94 0.83 -19.90
CA GLU A 187 15.28 -0.20 -20.90
C GLU A 187 14.31 -1.38 -20.83
N ASN A 188 13.86 -1.73 -19.62
CA ASN A 188 13.11 -2.95 -19.36
C ASN A 188 11.61 -2.70 -19.11
N CYS A 189 11.22 -1.46 -18.78
CA CYS A 189 9.83 -1.13 -18.50
C CYS A 189 9.05 -0.77 -19.77
N THR A 190 7.83 -1.28 -19.89
CA THR A 190 6.84 -0.78 -20.84
C THR A 190 6.50 0.68 -20.54
N VAL A 191 6.26 0.98 -19.26
CA VAL A 191 5.97 2.33 -18.78
C VAL A 191 6.92 2.67 -17.64
N TRP A 192 7.60 3.82 -17.70
CA TRP A 192 8.52 4.22 -16.63
C TRP A 192 8.35 5.67 -16.21
N ALA A 193 8.86 5.97 -15.00
CA ALA A 193 9.01 7.33 -14.52
C ALA A 193 10.43 7.83 -14.74
N GLY A 194 10.56 9.01 -15.35
CA GLY A 194 11.79 9.81 -15.40
C GLY A 194 11.63 11.14 -14.69
N ASN A 195 12.73 11.90 -14.54
CA ASN A 195 12.73 13.29 -14.09
C ASN A 195 11.88 13.55 -12.82
N ILE A 196 11.98 12.67 -11.83
CA ILE A 196 11.16 12.71 -10.62
C ILE A 196 11.62 13.88 -9.73
N LYS A 197 10.66 14.68 -9.26
CA LYS A 197 10.88 15.81 -8.35
C LYS A 197 9.84 15.85 -7.24
N ILE A 198 10.26 16.19 -6.04
CA ILE A 198 9.38 16.48 -4.91
C ILE A 198 9.59 17.94 -4.52
N GLU A 199 8.54 18.76 -4.70
CA GLU A 199 8.55 20.20 -4.46
C GLU A 199 7.19 20.60 -3.87
N ASP A 200 7.16 21.50 -2.89
CA ASP A 200 5.93 21.99 -2.24
C ASP A 200 4.96 20.89 -1.78
N PHE A 201 5.50 19.81 -1.21
CA PHE A 201 4.73 18.64 -0.75
C PHE A 201 3.93 17.94 -1.86
N LYS A 202 4.36 18.09 -3.11
CA LYS A 202 3.81 17.42 -4.29
C LYS A 202 4.90 16.68 -5.02
N THR A 203 4.49 15.67 -5.80
CA THR A 203 5.41 14.89 -6.61
C THR A 203 5.15 15.17 -8.08
N SER A 204 6.18 15.45 -8.87
CA SER A 204 6.06 15.47 -10.33
C SER A 204 7.06 14.52 -10.95
N PHE A 205 6.69 13.92 -12.08
CA PHE A 205 7.53 13.00 -12.81
C PHE A 205 7.15 12.99 -14.30
N GLU A 206 8.05 12.55 -15.14
CA GLU A 206 7.79 12.28 -16.54
C GLU A 206 7.28 10.84 -16.68
N LEU A 207 6.05 10.67 -17.17
CA LEU A 207 5.47 9.38 -17.48
C LEU A 207 5.78 9.04 -18.95
N ASN A 208 6.41 7.88 -19.14
CA ASN A 208 7.06 7.53 -20.38
C ASN A 208 6.52 6.22 -20.95
N PHE A 209 6.21 6.19 -22.25
CA PHE A 209 5.80 4.99 -22.99
C PHE A 209 6.32 5.07 -24.43
N GLY A 210 7.21 4.15 -24.83
CA GLY A 210 7.86 4.21 -26.14
C GLY A 210 8.59 5.54 -26.36
N VAL A 211 8.16 6.31 -27.35
CA VAL A 211 8.67 7.69 -27.62
C VAL A 211 7.82 8.79 -26.96
N GLU A 212 6.64 8.45 -26.43
CA GLU A 212 5.75 9.41 -25.80
C GLU A 212 6.22 9.74 -24.37
N ARG A 213 6.14 11.03 -24.03
CA ARG A 213 6.58 11.60 -22.75
C ARG A 213 5.54 12.61 -22.30
N VAL A 214 5.01 12.48 -21.08
CA VAL A 214 4.11 13.48 -20.49
C VAL A 214 4.50 13.75 -19.04
N LYS A 215 4.63 15.03 -18.67
CA LYS A 215 4.85 15.40 -17.26
C LYS A 215 3.56 15.20 -16.46
N VAL A 216 3.58 14.41 -15.40
CA VAL A 216 2.47 14.24 -14.45
C VAL A 216 2.75 15.08 -13.20
N ASN A 217 1.78 15.91 -12.78
CA ASN A 217 1.84 16.67 -11.53
C ASN A 217 0.91 16.02 -10.52
N PHE A 218 1.49 15.21 -9.65
CA PHE A 218 0.77 14.36 -8.72
C PHE A 218 0.59 15.07 -7.38
N LYS A 219 -0.64 15.04 -6.85
CA LYS A 219 -0.95 15.62 -5.53
C LYS A 219 -0.44 14.76 -4.37
N LEU A 220 -0.07 13.51 -4.64
CA LEU A 220 0.47 12.60 -3.64
C LEU A 220 1.94 12.92 -3.37
N LEU A 221 2.31 12.92 -2.10
CA LEU A 221 3.66 13.22 -1.63
C LEU A 221 4.47 11.93 -1.46
N GLY A 222 5.54 11.77 -2.23
CA GLY A 222 6.51 10.68 -2.03
C GLY A 222 6.64 9.72 -3.20
N LEU A 223 7.86 9.20 -3.37
CA LEU A 223 8.24 8.32 -4.48
C LEU A 223 7.43 7.01 -4.52
N HIS A 224 7.05 6.51 -3.34
CA HIS A 224 6.31 5.26 -3.22
C HIS A 224 4.91 5.31 -3.84
N PHE A 225 4.33 6.50 -4.08
CA PHE A 225 3.08 6.64 -4.82
C PHE A 225 3.25 6.62 -6.35
N ILE A 226 4.47 6.83 -6.85
CA ILE A 226 4.77 6.74 -8.29
C ILE A 226 4.56 5.31 -8.79
N TYR A 227 4.97 4.30 -8.02
CA TYR A 227 4.83 2.90 -8.43
C TYR A 227 3.36 2.47 -8.67
N PRO A 228 2.40 2.70 -7.75
CA PRO A 228 0.98 2.50 -8.04
C PRO A 228 0.47 3.28 -9.25
N ALA A 229 0.93 4.51 -9.46
CA ALA A 229 0.55 5.32 -10.62
C ALA A 229 1.08 4.74 -11.93
N LEU A 230 2.33 4.28 -11.94
CA LEU A 230 2.95 3.60 -13.08
C LEU A 230 2.27 2.26 -13.38
N ALA A 231 1.90 1.50 -12.37
CA ALA A 231 1.18 0.24 -12.56
C ALA A 231 -0.21 0.48 -13.17
N ALA A 232 -0.92 1.53 -12.71
CA ALA A 232 -2.16 1.97 -13.31
C ALA A 232 -1.99 2.51 -14.74
N ALA A 233 -0.89 3.21 -15.02
CA ALA A 233 -0.55 3.69 -16.35
C ALA A 233 -0.27 2.53 -17.32
N ALA A 234 0.52 1.53 -16.90
CA ALA A 234 0.75 0.31 -17.67
C ALA A 234 -0.56 -0.42 -17.97
N LEU A 235 -1.48 -0.48 -17.00
CA LEU A 235 -2.82 -1.03 -17.21
C LEU A 235 -3.64 -0.20 -18.21
N GLY A 236 -3.54 1.13 -18.17
CA GLY A 236 -4.15 2.02 -19.15
C GLY A 236 -3.62 1.77 -20.57
N VAL A 237 -2.30 1.66 -20.72
CA VAL A 237 -1.62 1.37 -22.00
C VAL A 237 -2.05 0.02 -22.57
N VAL A 238 -2.08 -1.03 -21.74
CA VAL A 238 -2.57 -2.38 -22.12
C VAL A 238 -4.03 -2.34 -22.60
N ASN A 239 -4.80 -1.32 -22.23
CA ASN A 239 -6.19 -1.13 -22.64
C ASN A 239 -6.38 0.00 -23.67
N ASP A 240 -5.31 0.39 -24.37
CA ASP A 240 -5.27 1.43 -25.40
C ASP A 240 -5.85 2.79 -24.92
N ILE A 241 -5.53 3.18 -23.69
CA ILE A 241 -5.87 4.51 -23.18
C ILE A 241 -4.68 5.44 -23.51
N PRO A 242 -4.88 6.54 -24.27
CA PRO A 242 -3.80 7.46 -24.60
C PRO A 242 -3.09 8.02 -23.37
N LEU A 243 -1.77 8.20 -23.47
CA LEU A 243 -0.93 8.64 -22.35
C LEU A 243 -1.37 9.99 -21.75
N THR A 244 -1.90 10.88 -22.60
CA THR A 244 -2.48 12.17 -22.18
C THR A 244 -3.72 12.00 -21.30
N LYS A 245 -4.61 11.02 -21.58
CA LYS A 245 -5.76 10.70 -20.73
C LYS A 245 -5.33 10.05 -19.43
N ILE A 246 -4.30 9.19 -19.48
CA ILE A 246 -3.70 8.57 -18.28
C ILE A 246 -3.14 9.66 -17.36
N LYS A 247 -2.35 10.61 -17.89
CA LYS A 247 -1.87 11.78 -17.14
C LYS A 247 -3.02 12.51 -16.46
N LEU A 248 -4.04 12.93 -17.22
CA LEU A 248 -5.16 13.71 -16.67
C LEU A 248 -5.96 12.92 -15.62
N ALA A 249 -6.01 11.60 -15.73
CA ALA A 249 -6.61 10.72 -14.73
C ALA A 249 -5.77 10.68 -13.43
N LEU A 250 -4.46 10.49 -13.54
CA LEU A 250 -3.57 10.45 -12.39
C LEU A 250 -3.48 11.79 -11.65
N GLU A 251 -3.47 12.92 -12.37
CA GLU A 251 -3.46 14.27 -11.77
C GLU A 251 -4.73 14.60 -10.94
N LYS A 252 -5.80 13.79 -11.07
CA LYS A 252 -7.03 13.89 -10.26
C LYS A 252 -6.99 13.10 -8.96
N MET A 253 -5.96 12.28 -8.74
CA MET A 253 -5.84 11.55 -7.49
C MET A 253 -5.65 12.52 -6.32
N GLU A 254 -6.38 12.25 -5.25
CA GLU A 254 -6.23 12.95 -3.98
C GLU A 254 -5.58 12.02 -2.95
N PRO A 255 -4.78 12.54 -2.01
CA PRO A 255 -4.28 11.73 -0.90
C PRO A 255 -5.43 11.16 -0.07
N SER A 256 -5.48 9.83 0.06
CA SER A 256 -6.41 9.20 1.01
C SER A 256 -6.08 9.65 2.43
N GLN A 257 -7.10 9.72 3.29
CA GLN A 257 -6.89 10.10 4.69
C GLN A 257 -5.78 9.25 5.33
N HIS A 258 -4.90 9.90 6.07
CA HIS A 258 -3.80 9.27 6.82
C HIS A 258 -2.76 8.54 5.95
N ARG A 259 -2.61 8.92 4.67
CA ARG A 259 -1.58 8.39 3.76
C ARG A 259 -0.68 9.51 3.24
N MET A 260 0.42 9.76 3.96
CA MET A 260 1.43 10.78 3.68
C MET A 260 0.86 12.18 3.37
N GLN A 261 -0.09 12.64 4.19
CA GLN A 261 -0.69 13.96 4.04
C GLN A 261 0.13 15.02 4.78
N ALA A 262 0.55 16.06 4.07
CA ALA A 262 1.18 17.22 4.69
C ALA A 262 0.12 18.15 5.29
N VAL A 263 0.18 18.39 6.60
CA VAL A 263 -0.72 19.30 7.32
C VAL A 263 0.08 20.28 8.18
N SER A 264 -0.51 21.44 8.44
CA SER A 264 0.12 22.47 9.27
C SER A 264 0.21 22.02 10.73
N GLY A 265 1.41 22.06 11.29
CA GLY A 265 1.68 21.73 12.69
C GLY A 265 1.74 22.94 13.62
N PRO A 266 2.04 22.71 14.91
CA PRO A 266 2.23 23.78 15.88
C PRO A 266 3.47 24.63 15.52
N ASN A 267 3.50 25.89 15.98
CA ASN A 267 4.70 26.75 15.93
C ASN A 267 5.36 26.93 14.54
N GLY A 268 4.62 26.69 13.44
CA GLY A 268 5.15 26.80 12.07
C GLY A 268 5.91 25.55 11.60
N SER A 269 5.69 24.40 12.23
CA SER A 269 6.16 23.09 11.74
C SER A 269 5.19 22.51 10.72
N ILE A 270 5.61 21.43 10.05
CA ILE A 270 4.78 20.61 9.16
C ILE A 270 4.67 19.20 9.72
N ILE A 271 3.50 18.59 9.59
CA ILE A 271 3.24 17.20 9.94
C ILE A 271 2.99 16.42 8.66
N LEU A 272 3.67 15.28 8.50
CA LEU A 272 3.36 14.27 7.49
C LEU A 272 2.58 13.16 8.19
N ASP A 273 1.27 13.16 7.98
CA ASP A 273 0.35 12.15 8.50
C ASP A 273 0.36 10.91 7.60
N ASP A 274 1.00 9.85 8.06
CA ASP A 274 1.00 8.53 7.43
C ASP A 274 0.53 7.43 8.40
N THR A 275 -0.50 7.76 9.19
CA THR A 275 -0.99 6.95 10.32
C THR A 275 -1.99 5.84 9.95
N TYR A 276 -2.22 5.57 8.67
CA TYR A 276 -3.17 4.54 8.25
C TYR A 276 -2.73 3.11 8.63
N ASN A 277 -1.49 2.74 8.32
CA ASN A 277 -0.89 1.45 8.69
C ASN A 277 0.63 1.53 8.66
N SER A 278 1.32 0.51 9.18
CA SER A 278 2.78 0.46 9.21
C SER A 278 3.30 -0.93 8.89
N SER A 279 4.29 -0.97 8.00
CA SER A 279 5.14 -2.11 7.69
C SER A 279 6.56 -1.59 7.48
N PRO A 280 7.61 -2.43 7.55
CA PRO A 280 8.99 -1.98 7.41
C PRO A 280 9.23 -1.19 6.12
N ASP A 281 8.84 -1.73 4.96
CA ASP A 281 8.96 -1.02 3.69
C ASP A 281 8.20 0.31 3.64
N ALA A 282 7.02 0.37 4.27
CA ALA A 282 6.24 1.60 4.30
C ALA A 282 6.92 2.65 5.20
N VAL A 283 7.53 2.24 6.31
CA VAL A 283 8.30 3.15 7.18
C VAL A 283 9.55 3.64 6.45
N GLU A 284 10.28 2.76 5.78
CA GLU A 284 11.45 3.17 5.00
C GLU A 284 11.08 4.15 3.88
N ALA A 285 10.03 3.89 3.12
CA ALA A 285 9.53 4.78 2.07
C ALA A 285 9.04 6.13 2.62
N ALA A 286 8.47 6.14 3.82
CA ALA A 286 8.05 7.34 4.51
C ALA A 286 9.27 8.18 4.96
N ILE A 287 10.32 7.54 5.49
CA ILE A 287 11.58 8.20 5.82
C ILE A 287 12.24 8.76 4.55
N ASP A 288 12.27 8.01 3.45
CA ASP A 288 12.81 8.50 2.17
C ASP A 288 12.07 9.76 1.71
N THR A 289 10.75 9.79 1.87
CA THR A 289 9.93 10.97 1.54
C THR A 289 10.27 12.16 2.44
N LEU A 290 10.44 11.93 3.75
CA LEU A 290 10.85 12.95 4.72
C LEU A 290 12.23 13.56 4.39
N LEU A 291 13.16 12.76 3.88
CA LEU A 291 14.51 13.21 3.52
C LEU A 291 14.50 14.13 2.30
N GLN A 292 13.55 13.95 1.38
CA GLN A 292 13.38 14.81 0.19
C GLN A 292 12.75 16.18 0.50
N ILE A 293 12.23 16.37 1.71
CA ILE A 293 11.60 17.63 2.13
C ILE A 293 12.63 18.52 2.82
N SER A 294 12.62 19.80 2.45
CA SER A 294 13.41 20.82 3.14
C SER A 294 12.90 21.00 4.57
N ALA A 295 13.77 20.74 5.54
CA ALA A 295 13.43 20.79 6.96
C ALA A 295 14.60 21.35 7.75
N ARG A 296 14.30 22.16 8.78
CA ARG A 296 15.28 22.57 9.80
C ARG A 296 15.68 21.36 10.66
N ARG A 297 14.68 20.59 11.10
CA ARG A 297 14.84 19.31 11.78
C ARG A 297 13.80 18.32 11.27
N ARG A 298 14.20 17.05 11.19
CA ARG A 298 13.38 15.90 10.85
C ARG A 298 13.07 15.12 12.11
N VAL A 299 11.80 15.07 12.46
CA VAL A 299 11.30 14.37 13.64
C VAL A 299 10.51 13.14 13.20
N LEU A 300 10.73 12.01 13.86
CA LEU A 300 9.96 10.79 13.64
C LEU A 300 9.08 10.49 14.85
N VAL A 301 7.83 10.14 14.58
CA VAL A 301 6.93 9.52 15.55
C VAL A 301 6.55 8.17 15.00
N LEU A 302 7.09 7.10 15.59
CA LEU A 302 6.85 5.74 15.12
C LEU A 302 6.13 4.89 16.17
N GLY A 303 5.09 4.18 15.74
CA GLY A 303 4.47 3.11 16.49
C GLY A 303 4.96 1.72 16.05
N GLU A 304 4.58 0.69 16.83
CA GLU A 304 4.88 -0.70 16.49
C GLU A 304 4.38 -1.07 15.08
N MET A 305 5.16 -1.90 14.38
CA MET A 305 4.76 -2.59 13.16
C MET A 305 4.22 -3.97 13.55
N ARG A 306 2.96 -4.24 13.24
CA ARG A 306 2.28 -5.50 13.62
C ARG A 306 2.39 -6.55 12.51
N GLU A 307 1.99 -7.77 12.82
CA GLU A 307 1.88 -8.89 11.85
C GLU A 307 3.22 -9.35 11.27
N LEU A 308 4.31 -9.11 12.03
CA LEU A 308 5.67 -9.48 11.64
C LEU A 308 6.10 -10.86 12.18
N GLY A 309 5.42 -11.38 13.21
CA GLY A 309 5.75 -12.65 13.86
C GLY A 309 7.20 -12.70 14.33
N LYS A 310 7.89 -13.82 14.05
CA LYS A 310 9.29 -14.03 14.44
C LYS A 310 10.29 -13.01 13.86
N TYR A 311 9.90 -12.26 12.82
CA TYR A 311 10.73 -11.24 12.19
C TYR A 311 10.60 -9.85 12.83
N SER A 312 9.74 -9.69 13.85
CA SER A 312 9.48 -8.39 14.45
C SER A 312 10.76 -7.71 14.96
N ASP A 313 11.60 -8.42 15.70
CA ASP A 313 12.85 -7.86 16.25
C ASP A 313 13.79 -7.37 15.13
N GLU A 314 14.11 -8.24 14.17
CA GLU A 314 15.01 -7.91 13.05
C GLU A 314 14.51 -6.71 12.24
N LEU A 315 13.21 -6.68 11.90
CA LEU A 315 12.63 -5.65 11.04
C LEU A 315 12.51 -4.29 11.76
N HIS A 316 12.24 -4.27 13.07
CA HIS A 316 12.31 -3.03 13.86
C HIS A 316 13.76 -2.53 13.97
N ARG A 317 14.74 -3.42 14.16
CA ARG A 317 16.17 -3.05 14.15
C ARG A 317 16.62 -2.52 12.79
N GLN A 318 16.12 -3.07 11.69
CA GLN A 318 16.39 -2.56 10.34
C GLN A 318 15.93 -1.10 10.20
N VAL A 319 14.72 -0.78 10.65
CA VAL A 319 14.22 0.61 10.68
C VAL A 319 15.13 1.51 11.51
N ALA A 320 15.56 1.08 12.70
CA ALA A 320 16.50 1.84 13.53
C ALA A 320 17.83 2.14 12.82
N ARG A 321 18.39 1.16 12.10
CA ARG A 321 19.62 1.35 11.32
C ARG A 321 19.45 2.39 10.23
N LYS A 322 18.29 2.43 9.56
CA LYS A 322 17.98 3.49 8.60
C LYS A 322 17.88 4.85 9.28
N ILE A 323 17.15 4.96 10.40
CA ILE A 323 17.02 6.20 11.17
C ILE A 323 18.39 6.75 11.57
N PHE A 324 19.27 5.88 12.07
CA PHE A 324 20.64 6.23 12.46
C PHE A 324 21.47 6.70 11.26
N LYS A 325 21.48 5.91 10.17
CA LYS A 325 22.25 6.21 8.95
C LYS A 325 21.86 7.56 8.34
N GLU A 326 20.56 7.84 8.29
CA GLU A 326 20.01 9.05 7.67
C GLU A 326 20.00 10.25 8.63
N LYS A 327 20.56 10.10 9.84
CA LYS A 327 20.78 11.17 10.83
C LYS A 327 19.52 11.95 11.17
N ILE A 328 18.42 11.23 11.43
CA ILE A 328 17.18 11.84 11.93
C ILE A 328 17.45 12.59 13.24
N ASP A 329 16.84 13.76 13.43
CA ASP A 329 17.16 14.65 14.54
C ASP A 329 16.55 14.20 15.86
N LEU A 330 15.28 13.75 15.84
CA LEU A 330 14.53 13.34 17.03
C LEU A 330 13.57 12.20 16.72
N CYS A 331 13.44 11.23 17.65
CA CYS A 331 12.53 10.10 17.55
C CYS A 331 11.67 9.98 18.81
N PHE A 332 10.34 9.97 18.62
CA PHE A 332 9.36 9.64 19.65
C PHE A 332 8.70 8.31 19.29
N LEU A 333 8.97 7.28 20.08
CA LEU A 333 8.55 5.92 19.82
C LEU A 333 7.39 5.54 20.75
N GLY A 334 6.34 4.99 20.16
CA GLY A 334 5.17 4.52 20.89
C GLY A 334 5.45 3.28 21.75
N GLN A 335 4.37 2.67 22.23
CA GLN A 335 4.43 1.41 22.99
C GLN A 335 4.61 0.19 22.06
N GLY A 336 4.82 -0.98 22.66
CA GLY A 336 4.97 -2.26 21.97
C GLY A 336 6.37 -2.45 21.37
N ASP A 337 6.45 -3.13 20.24
CA ASP A 337 7.73 -3.47 19.59
C ASP A 337 8.49 -2.26 19.04
N ALA A 338 7.89 -1.06 19.07
CA ALA A 338 8.60 0.19 18.82
C ALA A 338 9.77 0.42 19.80
N GLN A 339 9.76 -0.21 21.00
CA GLN A 339 10.90 -0.19 21.93
C GLN A 339 12.17 -0.76 21.32
N ILE A 340 12.05 -1.77 20.45
CA ILE A 340 13.18 -2.42 19.76
C ILE A 340 13.94 -1.40 18.90
N ILE A 341 13.22 -0.43 18.31
CA ILE A 341 13.84 0.67 17.55
C ILE A 341 14.73 1.51 18.47
N ALA A 342 14.24 1.84 19.67
CA ALA A 342 14.97 2.63 20.66
C ALA A 342 16.24 1.91 21.12
N ASP A 343 16.12 0.62 21.44
CA ASP A 343 17.24 -0.19 21.92
C ASP A 343 18.35 -0.29 20.88
N GLU A 344 17.99 -0.48 19.60
CA GLU A 344 18.95 -0.51 18.51
C GLU A 344 19.56 0.87 18.22
N LEU A 345 18.79 1.96 18.30
CA LEU A 345 19.32 3.32 18.17
C LEU A 345 20.35 3.63 19.25
N ASN A 346 20.07 3.29 20.51
CA ASN A 346 21.01 3.46 21.62
C ASN A 346 22.27 2.62 21.39
N ARG A 347 22.12 1.36 20.94
CA ARG A 347 23.25 0.49 20.61
C ARG A 347 24.15 1.06 19.49
N LEU A 348 23.56 1.77 18.54
CA LEU A 348 24.28 2.44 17.44
C LEU A 348 24.93 3.77 17.87
N GLY A 349 24.69 4.25 19.09
CA GLY A 349 25.21 5.51 19.60
C GLY A 349 24.37 6.73 19.22
N PHE A 350 23.08 6.54 18.95
CA PHE A 350 22.13 7.65 18.87
C PHE A 350 22.03 8.32 20.24
N TRP A 351 22.08 9.66 20.28
CA TRP A 351 22.14 10.38 21.55
C TRP A 351 20.85 10.16 22.35
N GLU A 352 20.97 9.80 23.63
CA GLU A 352 19.83 9.40 24.46
C GLU A 352 18.76 10.49 24.55
N GLU A 353 19.15 11.76 24.57
CA GLU A 353 18.21 12.89 24.60
C GLU A 353 17.41 13.08 23.30
N ARG A 354 17.79 12.37 22.23
CA ARG A 354 17.14 12.45 20.90
C ARG A 354 16.15 11.32 20.65
N VAL A 355 16.08 10.32 21.53
CA VAL A 355 15.15 9.19 21.41
C VAL A 355 14.40 8.97 22.72
N GLU A 356 13.07 8.99 22.64
CA GLU A 356 12.21 8.62 23.77
C GLU A 356 11.24 7.54 23.31
N SER A 357 11.05 6.50 24.12
CA SER A 357 10.24 5.32 23.75
C SER A 357 9.20 4.96 24.80
N ASN A 358 8.36 3.97 24.47
CA ASN A 358 7.24 3.51 25.30
C ASN A 358 6.25 4.64 25.65
N LEU A 359 6.08 5.59 24.73
CA LEU A 359 5.23 6.76 24.94
C LEU A 359 3.77 6.45 24.61
N GLN A 360 2.87 6.92 25.46
CA GLN A 360 1.44 7.00 25.15
C GLN A 360 1.15 8.19 24.24
N ASN A 361 0.05 8.14 23.49
CA ASN A 361 -0.35 9.21 22.57
C ASN A 361 -0.42 10.59 23.25
N SER A 362 -0.87 10.68 24.50
CA SER A 362 -0.90 11.93 25.27
C SER A 362 0.49 12.50 25.56
N GLN A 363 1.47 11.64 25.85
CA GLN A 363 2.86 12.02 26.08
C GLN A 363 3.50 12.47 24.77
N ILE A 364 3.29 11.74 23.67
CA ILE A 364 3.75 12.13 22.33
C ILE A 364 3.22 13.53 21.98
N VAL A 365 1.92 13.80 22.18
CA VAL A 365 1.32 15.13 21.96
C VAL A 365 2.04 16.21 22.77
N GLY A 366 2.25 15.99 24.07
CA GLY A 366 2.95 16.95 24.93
C GLY A 366 4.38 17.23 24.46
N LYS A 367 5.10 16.19 24.05
CA LYS A 367 6.46 16.29 23.51
C LYS A 367 6.50 17.06 22.19
N LEU A 368 5.59 16.79 21.26
CA LEU A 368 5.53 17.48 19.98
C LEU A 368 5.18 18.97 20.14
N LEU A 369 4.20 19.31 20.98
CA LEU A 369 3.84 20.71 21.25
C LEU A 369 4.98 21.50 21.89
N LYS A 370 5.79 20.85 22.74
CA LYS A 370 6.96 21.47 23.40
C LYS A 370 8.16 21.61 22.46
N ASN A 371 8.42 20.60 21.63
CA ASN A 371 9.69 20.50 20.90
C ASN A 371 9.62 21.00 19.46
N LEU A 372 8.45 21.00 18.80
CA LEU A 372 8.35 21.43 17.41
C LEU A 372 8.38 22.97 17.27
N GLY A 373 9.12 23.44 16.28
CA GLY A 373 9.24 24.85 15.94
C GLY A 373 9.20 25.11 14.43
N LYS A 374 9.37 26.38 14.07
CA LYS A 374 9.31 26.85 12.69
C LYS A 374 10.32 26.11 11.80
N GLY A 375 9.81 25.53 10.71
CA GLY A 375 10.60 24.81 9.72
C GLY A 375 10.93 23.36 10.08
N ASP A 376 10.52 22.87 11.25
CA ASP A 376 10.62 21.43 11.56
C ASP A 376 9.57 20.65 10.77
N VAL A 377 9.90 19.41 10.39
CA VAL A 377 8.98 18.48 9.74
C VAL A 377 8.91 17.20 10.56
N VAL A 378 7.71 16.81 10.97
CA VAL A 378 7.47 15.57 11.72
C VAL A 378 6.72 14.56 10.86
N LEU A 379 7.23 13.35 10.74
CA LEU A 379 6.53 12.22 10.15
C LEU A 379 5.92 11.37 11.26
N ILE A 380 4.61 11.09 11.16
CA ILE A 380 3.87 10.29 12.14
C ILE A 380 3.34 9.04 11.44
N LYS A 381 3.80 7.86 11.90
CA LYS A 381 3.45 6.57 11.29
C LYS A 381 3.41 5.45 12.33
N GLY A 382 2.47 4.54 12.19
CA GLY A 382 2.35 3.38 13.07
C GLY A 382 1.21 2.47 12.65
N SER A 383 1.13 1.27 13.23
CA SER A 383 -0.01 0.40 12.98
C SER A 383 -1.31 1.10 13.39
N ARG A 384 -2.39 0.79 12.67
CA ARG A 384 -3.71 1.42 12.91
C ARG A 384 -4.22 1.19 14.34
N ALA A 385 -3.79 0.10 14.99
CA ALA A 385 -4.15 -0.26 16.35
C ALA A 385 -3.73 0.80 17.38
N LEU A 386 -2.61 1.50 17.15
CA LEU A 386 -2.07 2.52 18.05
C LEU A 386 -2.76 3.89 17.96
N ARG A 387 -3.61 4.08 16.94
CA ARG A 387 -4.38 5.31 16.74
C ARG A 387 -3.53 6.59 16.78
N LEU A 388 -2.38 6.58 16.10
CA LEU A 388 -1.56 7.78 15.96
C LEU A 388 -2.26 8.89 15.16
N ASP A 389 -3.35 8.58 14.45
CA ASP A 389 -4.30 9.56 13.89
C ASP A 389 -4.81 10.54 14.95
N GLU A 390 -4.92 10.10 16.21
CA GLU A 390 -5.30 10.95 17.33
C GLU A 390 -4.21 11.98 17.66
N VAL A 391 -2.93 11.57 17.59
CA VAL A 391 -1.81 12.48 17.82
C VAL A 391 -1.86 13.59 16.78
N VAL A 392 -1.99 13.23 15.49
CA VAL A 392 -2.15 14.19 14.38
C VAL A 392 -3.32 15.13 14.65
N ARG A 393 -4.51 14.60 14.96
CA ARG A 393 -5.72 15.40 15.22
C ARG A 393 -5.55 16.41 16.36
N ARG A 394 -4.76 16.08 17.38
CA ARG A 394 -4.57 16.93 18.58
C ARG A 394 -3.52 18.03 18.37
N ILE A 395 -2.59 17.87 17.45
CA ILE A 395 -1.50 18.83 17.23
C ILE A 395 -1.63 19.61 15.90
N ALA A 396 -2.33 19.06 14.91
CA ALA A 396 -2.54 19.73 13.65
C ALA A 396 -3.36 21.00 13.88
N LYS A 397 -2.94 22.10 13.25
CA LYS A 397 -3.76 23.31 13.23
C LYS A 397 -5.01 23.03 12.41
N LYS A 398 -6.18 23.38 12.96
CA LYS A 398 -7.42 23.41 12.18
C LYS A 398 -7.22 24.48 11.11
N GLY A 399 -7.29 24.05 9.85
CA GLY A 399 -7.34 24.93 8.69
C GLY A 399 -8.65 25.68 8.60
#